data_AF-A0A3N4V1U9-F1
#
_entry.id   AF-A0A3N4V1U9-F1
#
_cell.length_a   1.000
_cell.length_b   1.000
_cell.length_c   1.000
_cell.angle_alpha   90.00
_cell.angle_beta   90.00
_cell.angle_gamma   90.00
#
_symmetry.space_group_name_H-M   'P 1'
#
loop_
_entity.id
_entity.type
_entity.pdbx_description
1 polymer ?
#
loop_
_entity_poly.entity_id
_entity_poly.type
_entity_poly.pdbx_seq_one_letter_code
_entity_poly.pdbx_strand_id
1 'polypeptide(L)' 'MSAGNARVVTWFVRHRRKGDTNAEATVVEVQAATPAEAIARVRPTLPEGHIMTSVAPY' A
#
# COMPACT_ATOMS: atom_id res chain seq x y z
N MET A 1 -19.56 -22.37 -3.21
CA MET A 1 -18.29 -21.61 -3.06
C MET A 1 -18.59 -20.42 -2.18
N SER A 2 -18.33 -20.52 -0.87
CA SER A 2 -18.42 -19.33 -0.01
C SER A 2 -17.28 -18.41 -0.41
N ALA A 3 -17.62 -17.28 -1.03
CA ALA A 3 -16.72 -16.14 -1.09
C ALA A 3 -16.41 -15.78 0.37
N GLY A 4 -15.26 -16.23 0.87
CA GLY A 4 -14.80 -15.89 2.21
C GLY A 4 -14.81 -14.37 2.29
N ASN A 5 -15.58 -13.83 3.23
CA ASN A 5 -15.71 -12.41 3.45
C ASN A 5 -14.33 -11.92 3.92
N ALA A 6 -13.48 -11.52 2.97
CA ALA A 6 -12.12 -11.11 3.26
C ALA A 6 -12.22 -9.86 4.12
N ARG A 7 -11.85 -10.00 5.40
CA ARG A 7 -11.98 -8.93 6.39
C ARG A 7 -11.15 -7.74 5.91
N VAL A 8 -11.81 -6.62 5.66
CA VAL A 8 -11.13 -5.36 5.39
C VAL A 8 -10.42 -4.93 6.67
N VAL A 9 -9.11 -4.72 6.56
CA VAL A 9 -8.26 -4.20 7.63
C VAL A 9 -7.55 -2.94 7.14
N THR A 10 -7.01 -2.18 8.08
CA THR A 10 -6.15 -1.04 7.73
C THR A 10 -4.80 -1.55 7.25
N TRP A 11 -4.26 -0.97 6.19
CA TRP A 11 -2.94 -1.24 5.65
C TRP A 11 -2.14 0.05 5.62
N PHE A 12 -0.84 -0.05 5.88
CA PHE A 12 0.11 1.03 5.74
C PHE A 12 0.93 0.80 4.48
N VAL A 13 0.76 1.65 3.47
CA VAL A 13 1.54 1.62 2.25
C VAL A 13 2.68 2.64 2.39
N ARG A 14 3.89 2.12 2.53
CA ARG A 14 5.11 2.92 2.50
C ARG A 14 5.52 3.12 1.05
N HIS A 15 5.88 4.34 0.69
CA HIS A 15 6.41 4.63 -0.64
C HIS A 15 7.58 5.61 -0.63
N ARG A 16 8.42 5.52 -1.66
CA ARG A 16 9.55 6.42 -1.91
C ARG A 16 9.85 6.52 -3.39
N ARG A 17 10.51 7.58 -3.82
CA ARG A 17 10.91 7.74 -5.22
C ARG A 17 11.96 6.68 -5.58
N LYS A 18 11.78 6.03 -6.74
CA LYS A 18 12.74 5.06 -7.28
C LYS A 18 14.03 5.80 -7.64
N GLY A 19 15.15 5.31 -7.15
CA GLY A 19 16.47 5.91 -7.37
C GLY A 19 16.93 6.86 -6.25
N ASP A 20 16.06 7.23 -5.32
CA ASP A 20 16.44 7.97 -4.12
C ASP A 20 16.27 7.08 -2.89
N THR A 21 17.36 6.40 -2.51
CA THR A 21 17.38 5.50 -1.35
C THR A 21 17.55 6.24 -0.03
N ASN A 22 17.93 7.52 -0.07
CA ASN A 22 18.14 8.36 1.10
C ASN A 22 16.92 9.22 1.43
N ALA A 23 16.00 9.40 0.46
CA ALA A 23 14.71 10.02 0.72
C ALA A 23 13.92 9.27 1.80
N GLU A 24 13.33 10.05 2.70
CA GLU A 24 12.42 9.56 3.71
C GLU A 24 11.20 8.89 3.05
N ALA A 25 10.81 7.73 3.59
CA ALA A 25 9.64 7.00 3.08
C ALA A 25 8.37 7.59 3.69
N THR A 26 7.45 8.03 2.84
CA THR A 26 6.11 8.47 3.24
C THR A 26 5.20 7.26 3.45
N VAL A 27 4.21 7.39 4.34
CA VAL A 27 3.24 6.34 4.66
C VAL A 27 1.83 6.83 4.36
N VAL A 28 1.04 5.97 3.72
CA VAL A 28 -0.39 6.19 3.47
C VAL A 28 -1.19 5.06 4.11
N GLU A 29 -2.22 5.43 4.88
CA GLU A 29 -3.18 4.49 5.46
C GLU A 29 -4.32 4.21 4.49
N VAL A 30 -4.62 2.94 4.24
CA VAL A 30 -5.73 2.53 3.36
C VAL A 30 -6.44 1.32 3.91
N GLN A 31 -7.77 1.30 3.79
CA GLN A 31 -8.56 0.11 4.08
C GLN A 31 -8.63 -0.79 2.85
N ALA A 32 -8.22 -2.05 2.99
CA ALA A 32 -8.24 -3.04 1.93
C ALA A 32 -8.35 -4.47 2.48
N ALA A 33 -8.85 -5.39 1.67
CA ALA A 33 -8.93 -6.79 2.05
C ALA A 33 -7.60 -7.53 1.86
N THR A 34 -6.73 -7.02 0.98
CA THR A 34 -5.44 -7.65 0.63
C THR A 34 -4.32 -6.61 0.50
N PRO A 35 -3.03 -7.01 0.66
CA PRO A 35 -1.91 -6.10 0.46
C PRO A 35 -1.82 -5.57 -0.98
N ALA A 36 -2.23 -6.37 -1.96
CA ALA A 36 -2.22 -5.99 -3.37
C ALA A 36 -3.27 -4.91 -3.66
N GLU A 37 -4.47 -5.06 -3.08
CA GLU A 37 -5.53 -4.05 -3.19
C GLU A 37 -5.11 -2.74 -2.51
N ALA A 38 -4.46 -2.80 -1.35
CA ALA A 38 -3.90 -1.61 -0.68
C ALA A 38 -2.94 -0.84 -1.60
N ILE A 39 -2.00 -1.54 -2.26
CA ILE A 39 -1.08 -0.92 -3.23
C ILE A 39 -1.83 -0.35 -4.44
N ALA A 40 -2.81 -1.08 -4.98
CA ALA A 40 -3.60 -0.64 -6.12
C ALA A 40 -4.36 0.66 -5.85
N ARG A 41 -4.86 0.84 -4.62
CA ARG A 41 -5.54 2.08 -4.18
C ARG A 41 -4.60 3.28 -4.07
N VAL A 42 -3.36 3.08 -3.60
CA VAL A 42 -2.39 4.19 -3.43
C VAL A 42 -1.71 4.56 -4.75
N ARG A 43 -1.44 3.59 -5.63
CA ARG A 43 -0.71 3.80 -6.89
C ARG A 43 -1.20 4.99 -7.74
N PRO A 44 -2.51 5.20 -7.99
CA PRO A 44 -2.97 6.31 -8.83
C PRO A 44 -2.81 7.70 -8.18
N THR A 45 -2.57 7.76 -6.87
CA THR A 45 -2.38 9.04 -6.14
C THR A 45 -0.94 9.54 -6.17
N LEU A 46 0.00 8.71 -6.65
CA LEU A 46 1.43 9.02 -6.67
C LEU A 46 1.92 9.25 -8.10
N PRO A 47 2.91 10.14 -8.31
CA PRO A 47 3.61 10.24 -9.58
C PRO A 47 4.28 8.90 -9.95
N GLU A 48 4.49 8.66 -11.24
CA GLU A 48 5.21 7.48 -11.69
C GLU A 48 6.61 7.37 -11.07
N GLY A 49 7.16 6.16 -11.03
CA GLY A 49 8.52 5.93 -10.54
C GLY A 49 8.66 5.91 -9.01
N HIS A 50 7.65 5.43 -8.28
CA HIS A 50 7.75 5.15 -6.84
C HIS A 50 7.85 3.65 -6.55
N ILE A 51 8.64 3.29 -5.55
CA ILE A 51 8.66 1.94 -4.95
C ILE A 51 7.66 1.94 -3.81
N MET A 52 6.82 0.89 -3.73
CA MET A 52 5.73 0.78 -2.74
C MET A 52 5.83 -0.54 -1.99
N THR A 53 5.53 -0.53 -0.69
CA THR A 53 5.50 -1.73 0.16
C THR A 53 4.34 -1.59 1.14
N SER A 54 3.47 -2.59 1.21
CA SER A 54 2.33 -2.59 2.14
C SER A 54 2.58 -3.52 3.33
N VAL A 55 2.14 -3.08 4.51
CA VAL A 55 2.21 -3.85 5.76
C VAL A 55 0.88 -3.65 6.51
N ALA A 56 0.28 -4.75 6.99
CA ALA A 56 -0.88 -4.67 7.89
C ALA A 56 -0.39 -4.49 9.34
N PRO A 57 -1.05 -3.66 10.17
CA PRO A 57 -0.91 -3.76 11.62
C PRO A 57 -1.48 -5.11 12.04
N TYR A 58 -0.65 -5.89 12.73
CA TYR A 58 -0.88 -7.16 13.43
C TYR A 58 -2.30 -7.76 13.36
#